data_AF-A0A7R7HD72-F1
#
_entry.id   AF-A0A7R7HD72-F1
#
_cell.length_a   1.000
_cell.length_b   1.000
_cell.length_c   1.000
_cell.angle_alpha   90.00
_cell.angle_beta   90.00
_cell.angle_gamma   90.00
#
_symmetry.space_group_name_H-M   'P 1'
#
loop_
_entity.id
_entity.type
_entity.pdbx_description
1 polymer ?
#
loop_
_entity_poly.entity_id
_entity_poly.type
_entity_poly.pdbx_seq_one_letter_code
_entity_poly.pdbx_strand_id
1 'polypeptide(L)'
;MMITRTCYGCIHQAEPCVARDAFKAHLIGLRITSVKWKCLQRKTKFNVGDPVWVETYESYDRDAERAEFPGTVARVMGGKALVYIRPEARSRCEDYNFEASGNGFCKIPFARLEDRDAPREDICRYCCLPASFGHVEGYSCAIAKGGGAR
;
A
#
# COMPACT_ATOMS: atom_id res chain seq x y z
N MET A 1 25.42 -10.50 -2.91
CA MET A 1 24.67 -9.24 -2.67
C MET A 1 24.03 -9.32 -1.29
N MET A 2 24.23 -8.31 -0.42
CA MET A 2 23.65 -8.30 0.94
C MET A 2 22.26 -7.65 0.92
N ILE A 3 21.26 -8.37 1.48
CA ILE A 3 19.87 -7.90 1.48
C ILE A 3 19.54 -7.23 2.83
N THR A 4 19.35 -5.91 2.81
CA THR A 4 18.87 -5.10 3.95
C THR A 4 17.35 -4.96 3.91
N ARG A 5 16.64 -5.84 4.63
CA ARG A 5 15.16 -5.98 4.53
C ARG A 5 14.36 -4.74 4.94
N THR A 6 14.95 -3.81 5.67
CA THR A 6 14.28 -2.59 6.18
C THR A 6 14.34 -1.40 5.24
N CYS A 7 15.17 -1.44 4.21
CA CYS A 7 15.20 -0.41 3.16
C CYS A 7 14.01 -0.55 2.19
N TYR A 8 13.31 -1.68 2.20
CA TYR A 8 12.12 -1.88 1.36
C TYR A 8 10.99 -0.94 1.80
N GLY A 9 10.43 -0.19 0.86
CA GLY A 9 9.41 0.84 1.13
C GLY A 9 9.93 2.15 1.70
N CYS A 10 11.24 2.34 1.77
CA CYS A 10 11.83 3.60 2.15
C CYS A 10 11.82 4.57 0.95
N ILE A 11 11.66 5.87 1.20
CA ILE A 11 11.81 6.89 0.16
C ILE A 11 13.17 6.79 -0.57
N HIS A 12 14.23 6.44 0.17
CA HIS A 12 15.59 6.27 -0.36
C HIS A 12 15.90 4.84 -0.84
N GLN A 13 14.90 4.00 -1.15
CA GLN A 13 15.13 2.61 -1.53
C GLN A 13 16.04 2.49 -2.76
N ALA A 14 15.77 3.29 -3.81
CA ALA A 14 16.52 3.30 -5.07
C ALA A 14 17.59 4.41 -5.13
N GLU A 15 17.73 5.20 -4.07
CA GLU A 15 18.68 6.32 -3.99
C GLU A 15 19.88 5.96 -3.09
N PRO A 16 21.00 6.71 -3.19
CA PRO A 16 22.07 6.64 -2.20
C PRO A 16 21.56 6.91 -0.78
N CYS A 17 22.04 6.16 0.22
CA CYS A 17 21.57 6.30 1.59
C CYS A 17 22.71 6.06 2.57
N VAL A 18 23.20 7.15 3.18
CA VAL A 18 24.35 7.14 4.09
C VAL A 18 24.20 6.09 5.20
N ALA A 19 23.03 5.99 5.82
CA ALA A 19 22.79 5.01 6.89
C ALA A 19 22.86 3.56 6.41
N ARG A 20 22.32 3.26 5.21
CA ARG A 20 22.40 1.93 4.61
C ARG A 20 23.83 1.59 4.23
N ASP A 21 24.54 2.54 3.65
CA ASP A 21 25.86 2.32 3.08
C ASP A 21 26.91 2.19 4.20
N ALA A 22 26.81 3.02 5.25
CA ALA A 22 27.60 2.86 6.49
C ALA A 22 27.33 1.51 7.16
N PHE A 23 26.07 1.10 7.26
CA PHE A 23 25.71 -0.20 7.83
C PHE A 23 26.27 -1.36 7.00
N LYS A 24 26.19 -1.30 5.66
CA LYS A 24 26.81 -2.31 4.78
C LYS A 24 28.32 -2.38 4.97
N ALA A 25 29.00 -1.24 5.12
CA ALA A 25 30.45 -1.19 5.34
C ALA A 25 30.87 -1.97 6.60
N HIS A 26 30.11 -1.86 7.69
CA HIS A 26 30.36 -2.63 8.93
C HIS A 26 30.17 -4.14 8.79
N LEU A 27 29.52 -4.61 7.73
CA LEU A 27 29.24 -6.03 7.52
C LEU A 27 30.16 -6.68 6.48
N ILE A 28 30.99 -5.89 5.79
CA ILE A 28 32.00 -6.40 4.85
C ILE A 28 32.95 -7.33 5.62
N GLY A 29 33.23 -8.51 5.06
CA GLY A 29 34.12 -9.51 5.67
C GLY A 29 33.43 -10.49 6.63
N LEU A 30 32.24 -10.19 7.15
CA LEU A 30 31.52 -11.06 8.09
C LEU A 30 30.76 -12.22 7.42
N ARG A 31 30.80 -12.32 6.08
CA ARG A 31 30.05 -13.32 5.27
C ARG A 31 28.54 -13.34 5.53
N ILE A 32 27.97 -12.25 6.07
CA ILE A 32 26.54 -12.10 6.30
C ILE A 32 25.84 -11.82 4.96
N THR A 33 24.83 -12.63 4.61
CA THR A 33 24.10 -12.52 3.34
C THR A 33 22.79 -11.74 3.47
N SER A 34 22.15 -11.78 4.65
CA SER A 34 20.95 -11.00 4.95
C SER A 34 20.89 -10.64 6.43
N VAL A 35 20.40 -9.43 6.71
CA VAL A 35 20.22 -8.95 8.08
C VAL A 35 18.94 -8.14 8.19
N LYS A 36 18.25 -8.33 9.31
CA LYS A 36 17.09 -7.52 9.70
C LYS A 36 17.58 -6.43 10.65
N TRP A 37 17.89 -5.27 10.11
CA TRP A 37 18.35 -4.11 10.90
C TRP A 37 17.28 -3.03 10.96
N LYS A 38 16.94 -2.51 12.14
CA LYS A 38 15.97 -1.41 12.29
C LYS A 38 16.65 -0.07 12.03
N CYS A 39 16.44 0.52 10.85
CA CYS A 39 16.91 1.87 10.54
C CYS A 39 16.02 2.92 11.24
N LEU A 40 16.63 3.77 12.07
CA LEU A 40 15.93 4.88 12.76
C LEU A 40 15.62 6.05 11.83
N GLN A 41 16.34 6.19 10.72
CA GLN A 41 16.16 7.25 9.72
C GLN A 41 15.19 6.84 8.59
N ARG A 42 14.49 5.70 8.74
CA ARG A 42 13.58 5.20 7.72
C ARG A 42 12.38 6.13 7.58
N LYS A 43 12.19 6.67 6.37
CA LYS A 43 10.98 7.40 5.97
C LYS A 43 10.20 6.54 4.98
N THR A 44 8.93 6.29 5.26
CA THR A 44 8.05 5.52 4.37
C THR A 44 7.75 6.34 3.11
N LYS A 45 7.80 5.69 1.93
CA LYS A 45 7.46 6.37 0.67
C LYS A 45 6.00 6.86 0.66
N PHE A 46 5.10 6.05 1.21
CA PHE A 46 3.68 6.36 1.33
C PHE A 46 3.24 6.32 2.79
N ASN A 47 2.22 7.10 3.10
CA ASN A 47 1.59 7.27 4.40
C ASN A 47 0.09 6.96 4.32
N VAL A 48 -0.53 6.78 5.48
CA VAL A 48 -1.98 6.57 5.56
C VAL A 48 -2.72 7.80 5.02
N GLY A 49 -3.72 7.55 4.16
CA GLY A 49 -4.49 8.57 3.46
C GLY A 49 -3.88 9.04 2.13
N ASP A 50 -2.68 8.60 1.77
CA ASP A 50 -2.09 8.96 0.48
C ASP A 50 -2.86 8.29 -0.67
N PRO A 51 -3.25 9.06 -1.70
CA PRO A 51 -3.87 8.52 -2.90
C PRO A 51 -2.81 7.94 -3.84
N VAL A 52 -3.08 6.76 -4.38
CA VAL A 52 -2.11 5.98 -5.15
C VAL A 52 -2.75 5.30 -6.36
N TRP A 53 -1.95 5.12 -7.41
CA TRP A 53 -2.22 4.13 -8.44
C TRP A 53 -1.68 2.78 -7.97
N VAL A 54 -2.49 1.74 -8.15
CA VAL A 54 -2.23 0.40 -7.63
C VAL A 54 -2.14 -0.59 -8.78
N GLU A 55 -0.96 -1.13 -9.02
CA GLU A 55 -0.80 -2.23 -9.99
C GLU A 55 -1.23 -3.56 -9.35
N THR A 56 -2.40 -4.05 -9.75
CA THR A 56 -2.96 -5.33 -9.27
C THR A 56 -3.74 -6.03 -10.37
N TYR A 57 -4.09 -7.29 -10.14
CA TYR A 57 -4.97 -8.04 -11.02
C TYR A 57 -6.40 -7.47 -10.95
N GLU A 58 -7.06 -7.37 -12.10
CA GLU A 58 -8.45 -6.90 -12.21
C GLU A 58 -9.46 -7.80 -11.49
N SER A 59 -9.22 -9.11 -11.52
CA SER A 59 -10.02 -10.15 -10.90
C SER A 59 -9.11 -11.23 -10.31
N TYR A 60 -9.70 -12.23 -9.67
CA TYR A 60 -8.98 -13.38 -9.11
C TYR A 60 -9.10 -14.63 -10.00
N ASP A 61 -9.58 -14.48 -11.23
CA ASP A 61 -9.73 -15.57 -12.19
C ASP A 61 -8.40 -15.94 -12.86
N ARG A 62 -8.39 -17.11 -13.50
CA ARG A 62 -7.17 -17.68 -14.12
C ARG A 62 -6.60 -16.82 -15.25
N ASP A 63 -7.42 -15.99 -15.87
CA ASP A 63 -7.06 -15.15 -17.01
C ASP A 63 -6.98 -13.66 -16.62
N ALA A 64 -6.85 -13.33 -15.33
CA ALA A 64 -6.83 -11.95 -14.86
C ALA A 64 -5.63 -11.16 -15.40
N GLU A 65 -5.91 -10.03 -16.03
CA GLU A 65 -4.89 -9.07 -16.46
C GLU A 65 -4.46 -8.16 -15.31
N ARG A 66 -3.23 -7.64 -15.39
CA ARG A 66 -2.75 -6.63 -14.44
C ARG A 66 -3.04 -5.26 -14.97
N ALA A 67 -3.73 -4.46 -14.17
CA ALA A 67 -4.00 -3.07 -14.49
C ALA A 67 -3.70 -2.17 -13.29
N GLU A 68 -3.71 -0.86 -13.55
CA GLU A 68 -3.56 0.17 -12.52
C GLU A 68 -4.92 0.67 -12.08
N PHE A 69 -5.21 0.53 -10.78
CA PHE A 69 -6.47 0.98 -10.20
C PHE A 69 -6.26 2.14 -9.22
N PRO A 70 -7.23 3.07 -9.15
CA PRO A 70 -7.21 4.14 -8.16
C PRO A 70 -7.44 3.58 -6.76
N GLY A 71 -6.53 3.87 -5.81
CA GLY A 71 -6.67 3.43 -4.42
C GLY A 71 -6.18 4.46 -3.40
N THR A 72 -6.42 4.15 -2.13
CA THR A 72 -6.03 4.98 -0.99
C THR A 72 -5.32 4.12 0.05
N VAL A 73 -4.15 4.57 0.52
CA VAL A 73 -3.36 3.84 1.53
C VAL A 73 -4.09 3.84 2.86
N ALA A 74 -4.65 2.69 3.23
CA ALA A 74 -5.40 2.50 4.46
C ALA A 74 -4.48 2.20 5.67
N ARG A 75 -3.37 1.49 5.45
CA ARG A 75 -2.40 1.18 6.50
C ARG A 75 -1.02 0.86 5.92
N VAL A 76 0.05 1.28 6.60
CA VAL A 76 1.43 0.89 6.25
C VAL A 76 1.89 -0.30 7.09
N MET A 77 2.41 -1.34 6.44
CA MET A 77 2.81 -2.61 7.05
C MET A 77 4.20 -3.05 6.59
N GLY A 78 5.24 -2.45 7.16
CA GLY A 78 6.62 -2.77 6.79
C GLY A 78 6.91 -2.36 5.34
N GLY A 79 7.15 -3.34 4.47
CA GLY A 79 7.42 -3.13 3.04
C GLY A 79 6.19 -3.16 2.12
N LYS A 80 4.99 -3.23 2.70
CA LYS A 80 3.71 -3.27 1.98
C LYS A 80 2.76 -2.23 2.57
N ALA A 81 1.74 -1.87 1.81
CA ALA A 81 0.57 -1.14 2.28
C ALA A 81 -0.67 -2.03 2.20
N LEU A 82 -1.60 -1.82 3.12
CA LEU A 82 -3.01 -2.15 2.91
C LEU A 82 -3.61 -0.95 2.18
N VAL A 83 -4.14 -1.19 1.00
CA VAL A 83 -4.75 -0.16 0.15
C VAL A 83 -6.21 -0.50 -0.03
N TYR A 84 -7.07 0.51 0.08
CA TYR A 84 -8.47 0.40 -0.30
C TYR A 84 -8.61 0.80 -1.76
N ILE A 85 -9.09 -0.13 -2.59
CA ILE A 85 -9.53 0.12 -3.95
C ILE A 85 -11.04 -0.03 -3.92
N ARG A 86 -11.76 0.99 -4.40
CA ARG A 86 -13.21 0.93 -4.44
C ARG A 86 -13.63 -0.23 -5.37
N PRO A 87 -14.57 -1.11 -4.98
CA PRO A 87 -15.16 -2.06 -5.92
C PRO A 87 -15.70 -1.32 -7.15
N GLU A 88 -15.53 -1.90 -8.34
CA GLU A 88 -15.90 -1.30 -9.62
C GLU A 88 -15.09 -0.04 -9.98
N ALA A 89 -13.98 0.22 -9.28
CA ALA A 89 -13.04 1.27 -9.69
C ALA A 89 -12.53 0.96 -11.10
N ARG A 90 -12.68 1.91 -12.02
CA ARG A 90 -12.15 1.79 -13.38
C ARG A 90 -10.64 1.88 -13.37
N SER A 91 -10.00 1.05 -14.18
CA SER A 91 -8.56 1.10 -14.36
C SER A 91 -8.13 2.40 -15.06
N ARG A 92 -6.86 2.77 -14.91
CA ARG A 92 -6.27 3.97 -15.53
C ARG A 92 -6.08 3.85 -17.04
N CYS A 93 -5.64 2.67 -17.49
CA CYS A 93 -5.12 2.46 -18.84
C CYS A 93 -6.05 1.59 -19.71
N GLU A 94 -6.88 0.78 -19.08
CA GLU A 94 -7.72 -0.23 -19.72
C GLU A 94 -9.18 -0.07 -19.27
N ASP A 95 -10.15 -0.53 -20.07
CA ASP A 95 -11.59 -0.41 -19.77
C ASP A 95 -12.10 -1.52 -18.85
N TYR A 96 -11.27 -1.92 -17.88
CA TYR A 96 -11.61 -2.91 -16.88
C TYR A 96 -12.04 -2.27 -15.56
N ASN A 97 -12.94 -2.94 -14.85
CA ASN A 97 -13.40 -2.56 -13.52
C ASN A 97 -12.76 -3.49 -12.48
N PHE A 98 -12.36 -2.92 -11.35
CA PHE A 98 -11.77 -3.70 -10.27
C PHE A 98 -12.81 -4.62 -9.61
N GLU A 99 -12.65 -5.92 -9.79
CA GLU A 99 -13.45 -6.95 -9.15
C GLU A 99 -12.84 -7.34 -7.80
N ALA A 100 -13.30 -6.67 -6.75
CA ALA A 100 -12.80 -6.90 -5.41
C ALA A 100 -13.15 -8.30 -4.89
N SER A 101 -12.12 -9.09 -4.50
CA SER A 101 -12.32 -10.24 -3.61
C SER A 101 -12.60 -9.73 -2.19
N GLY A 102 -13.88 -9.44 -1.91
CA GLY A 102 -14.35 -8.93 -0.62
C GLY A 102 -14.59 -7.42 -0.61
N ASN A 103 -14.04 -6.70 0.37
CA ASN A 103 -14.40 -5.30 0.63
C ASN A 103 -13.46 -4.27 -0.03
N GLY A 104 -12.77 -4.63 -1.11
CA GLY A 104 -11.84 -3.72 -1.80
C GLY A 104 -10.47 -3.52 -1.15
N PHE A 105 -10.14 -4.26 -0.09
CA PHE A 105 -8.84 -4.14 0.58
C PHE A 105 -7.79 -5.06 0.00
N CYS A 106 -6.70 -4.49 -0.49
CA CYS A 106 -5.59 -5.22 -1.11
C CYS A 106 -4.27 -4.97 -0.37
N LYS A 107 -3.48 -6.03 -0.18
CA LYS A 107 -2.12 -5.92 0.38
C LYS A 107 -1.11 -5.78 -0.74
N ILE A 108 -0.61 -4.57 -0.95
CA ILE A 108 0.22 -4.22 -2.11
C ILE A 108 1.64 -3.86 -1.66
N PRO A 109 2.68 -4.47 -2.24
CA PRO A 109 4.06 -4.02 -2.06
C PRO A 109 4.25 -2.59 -2.58
N PHE A 110 5.07 -1.78 -1.90
CA PHE A 110 5.31 -0.40 -2.32
C PHE A 110 5.92 -0.24 -3.72
N ALA A 111 6.53 -1.29 -4.27
CA ALA A 111 7.03 -1.30 -5.64
C ALA A 111 5.92 -1.28 -6.71
N ARG A 112 4.67 -1.61 -6.33
CA ARG A 112 3.48 -1.61 -7.19
C ARG A 112 2.52 -0.46 -6.88
N LEU A 113 3.07 0.58 -6.25
CA LEU A 113 2.34 1.79 -5.89
C LEU A 113 3.03 2.99 -6.51
N GLU A 114 2.22 3.84 -7.13
CA GLU A 114 2.63 5.13 -7.66
C GLU A 114 1.77 6.25 -7.06
N ASP A 115 2.33 7.45 -6.96
CA ASP A 115 1.60 8.60 -6.48
C ASP A 115 0.49 8.97 -7.47
N ARG A 116 -0.73 9.19 -6.97
CA ARG A 116 -1.86 9.68 -7.76
C ARG A 116 -2.16 11.12 -7.38
N ASP A 117 -2.33 11.99 -8.37
CA ASP A 117 -2.73 13.38 -8.13
C ASP A 117 -4.20 13.45 -7.68
N ALA A 118 -4.40 13.44 -6.36
CA ALA A 118 -5.69 13.56 -5.70
C ALA A 118 -5.46 14.11 -4.28
N PRO A 119 -6.49 14.69 -3.63
CA PRO A 119 -6.38 15.06 -2.23
C PRO A 119 -6.18 13.82 -1.35
N ARG A 120 -5.44 14.00 -0.25
CA ARG A 120 -5.35 12.98 0.78
C ARG A 120 -6.71 12.74 1.41
N GLU A 121 -6.99 11.49 1.74
CA GLU A 121 -8.26 11.09 2.35
C GLU A 121 -8.07 10.79 3.84
N ASP A 122 -9.07 11.16 4.65
CA ASP A 122 -9.12 10.77 6.05
C ASP A 122 -9.48 9.28 6.16
N ILE A 123 -8.60 8.50 6.77
CA ILE A 123 -8.81 7.07 6.99
C ILE A 123 -9.22 6.82 8.42
N CYS A 124 -10.33 6.10 8.61
CA CYS A 124 -10.71 5.69 9.96
C CYS A 124 -9.72 4.70 10.55
N ARG A 125 -9.30 4.97 11.79
CA ARG A 125 -8.38 4.13 12.55
C ARG A 125 -8.89 2.71 12.84
N TYR A 126 -10.21 2.50 12.86
CA TYR A 126 -10.83 1.23 13.25
C TYR A 126 -11.17 0.35 12.04
N CYS A 127 -11.94 0.87 11.07
CA CYS A 127 -12.32 0.10 9.87
C CYS A 127 -11.32 0.21 8.73
N CYS A 128 -10.38 1.15 8.79
CA CYS A 128 -9.42 1.45 7.73
C CYS A 128 -10.08 1.90 6.40
N LEU A 129 -11.37 2.23 6.39
CA LEU A 129 -12.05 2.83 5.23
C LEU A 129 -11.76 4.33 5.16
N PRO A 130 -11.70 4.91 3.96
CA PRO A 130 -11.75 6.34 3.81
C PRO A 130 -13.10 6.89 4.29
N ALA A 131 -13.06 8.09 4.88
CA ALA A 131 -14.25 8.76 5.44
C ALA A 131 -15.35 8.94 4.39
N SER A 132 -14.97 9.16 3.14
CA SER A 132 -15.87 9.26 1.98
C SER A 132 -16.69 8.00 1.69
N PHE A 133 -16.29 6.83 2.20
CA PHE A 133 -16.89 5.54 1.83
C PHE A 133 -17.52 4.75 2.99
N GLY A 134 -17.45 5.22 4.24
CA GLY A 134 -17.95 4.37 5.32
C GLY A 134 -17.92 4.90 6.73
N HIS A 135 -18.01 6.21 6.93
CA HIS A 135 -18.16 6.78 8.27
C HIS A 135 -19.43 7.60 8.42
N VAL A 136 -20.34 7.12 9.26
CA VAL A 136 -21.34 7.97 9.92
C VAL A 136 -20.79 8.30 11.30
N GLU A 137 -20.68 9.59 11.60
CA GLU A 137 -20.23 10.09 12.90
C GLU A 137 -21.13 9.50 14.02
N GLY A 138 -20.53 8.90 15.05
CA GLY A 138 -21.26 8.32 16.17
C GLY A 138 -21.65 6.83 16.07
N TYR A 139 -21.38 6.13 14.95
CA TYR A 139 -21.70 4.70 14.80
C TYR A 139 -20.45 3.81 14.81
N SER A 140 -20.58 2.60 15.38
CA SER A 140 -19.52 1.61 15.31
C SER A 140 -19.30 1.19 13.86
N CYS A 141 -18.03 1.07 13.47
CA CYS A 141 -17.56 0.68 12.14
C CYS A 141 -18.17 -0.60 11.54
N ALA A 142 -18.88 -1.40 12.34
CA ALA A 142 -19.59 -2.60 11.91
C ALA A 142 -20.94 -2.31 11.23
N ILE A 143 -21.53 -1.13 11.46
CA ILE A 143 -22.91 -0.80 11.05
C ILE A 143 -23.00 -0.30 9.60
N ALA A 144 -21.89 0.13 8.99
CA ALA A 144 -21.87 0.59 7.59
C ALA A 144 -22.16 -0.52 6.54
N LYS A 145 -22.29 -1.79 6.96
CA LYS A 145 -22.66 -2.93 6.09
C LYS A 145 -24.15 -3.30 6.13
N GLY A 146 -25.04 -2.34 6.37
CA GLY A 146 -26.48 -2.61 6.54
C GLY A 146 -27.42 -1.74 5.70
N GLY A 147 -26.99 -1.19 4.55
CA GLY A 147 -27.79 -0.21 3.80
C GLY A 147 -27.91 -0.43 2.29
N GLY A 148 -27.51 -1.59 1.76
CA GLY A 148 -27.68 -1.93 0.34
C GLY A 148 -28.86 -2.88 0.13
N ALA A 149 -30.06 -2.46 0.51
CA ALA A 149 -31.28 -3.03 -0.05
C ALA A 149 -31.66 -2.21 -1.27
N ARG A 150 -31.32 -2.71 -2.46
CA ARG A 150 -32.12 -2.75 -3.69
C ARG A 150 -31.27 -3.26 -4.84
#